data_AF-E4MVC0-F1
#
_entry.id   AF-E4MVC0-F1
#
_cell.length_a   1.000
_cell.length_b   1.000
_cell.length_c   1.000
_cell.angle_alpha   90.00
_cell.angle_beta   90.00
_cell.angle_gamma   90.00
#
_symmetry.space_group_name_H-M   'P 1'
#
loop_
_entity.id
_entity.type
_entity.pdbx_description
1 polymer ?
#
loop_
_entity_poly.entity_id
_entity_poly.type
_entity_poly.pdbx_seq_one_letter_code
_entity_poly.pdbx_strand_id
1 'polypeptide(L)'
;TLQAQQYPVDVQVFVTPPYPQSLRGYADTFEQKIQAHFLLKDLSTGGRPFVLRFSLEDFQGQVIAQTPDYITPYLVNLSPGVRRTLTNIDFKTLLRYENLYGINEATYNGLLPEGTYFIGLSLYDIATGRPVSNKGRAMIQVRRYSPPVLTMPQKGEVLTKKNAFQHIVFQWMPRDVAPFMQYEFTLKEVWDLALVPEEAFMTGRLVYQTKTFSPALAYTNMMP
;
A
#
# COMPACT_ATOMS: atom_id res chain seq x y z
N THR A 1 -37.22 17.51 -5.36
CA THR A 1 -36.45 16.69 -4.41
C THR A 1 -35.79 15.56 -5.19
N LEU A 2 -34.46 15.54 -5.29
CA LEU A 2 -33.73 14.42 -5.90
C LEU A 2 -33.94 13.19 -4.99
N GLN A 3 -34.74 12.21 -5.42
CA GLN A 3 -34.79 10.92 -4.75
C GLN A 3 -33.40 10.30 -4.84
N ALA A 4 -32.74 10.12 -3.70
CA ALA A 4 -31.49 9.37 -3.64
C ALA A 4 -31.78 7.96 -4.16
N GLN A 5 -31.01 7.51 -5.15
CA GLN A 5 -31.19 6.18 -5.72
C GLN A 5 -30.95 5.14 -4.62
N GLN A 6 -32.02 4.46 -4.20
CA GLN A 6 -31.97 3.48 -3.12
C GLN A 6 -31.53 2.14 -3.69
N TYR A 7 -30.26 1.80 -3.48
CA TYR A 7 -29.71 0.51 -3.89
C TYR A 7 -30.08 -0.60 -2.90
N PRO A 8 -30.47 -1.80 -3.38
CA PRO A 8 -30.81 -2.94 -2.51
C PRO A 8 -29.60 -3.51 -1.77
N VAL A 9 -28.38 -3.26 -2.25
CA VAL A 9 -27.14 -3.68 -1.58
C VAL A 9 -26.33 -2.47 -1.11
N ASP A 10 -25.76 -2.57 0.09
CA ASP A 10 -24.79 -1.62 0.63
C ASP A 10 -23.37 -2.20 0.54
N VAL A 11 -22.42 -1.39 0.08
CA VAL A 11 -20.99 -1.71 -0.04
C VAL A 11 -20.16 -0.66 0.70
N GLN A 12 -19.32 -1.13 1.61
CA GLN A 12 -18.36 -0.31 2.35
C GLN A 12 -16.96 -0.85 2.10
N VAL A 13 -16.00 0.02 1.84
CA VAL A 13 -14.62 -0.36 1.52
C VAL A 13 -13.68 0.35 2.48
N PHE A 14 -12.68 -0.38 2.96
CA PHE A 14 -11.64 0.08 3.88
C PHE A 14 -10.28 -0.33 3.33
N VAL A 15 -9.28 0.51 3.53
CA VAL A 15 -7.91 0.30 3.06
C VAL A 15 -6.94 0.58 4.20
N THR A 16 -5.92 -0.27 4.33
CA THR A 16 -5.01 -0.25 5.48
C THR A 16 -3.59 0.18 5.07
N PRO A 17 -3.04 1.25 5.66
CA PRO A 17 -1.64 1.61 5.48
C PRO A 17 -0.66 0.54 6.01
N PRO A 18 0.59 0.46 5.51
CA PRO A 18 1.12 1.21 4.37
C PRO A 18 0.48 0.74 3.06
N TYR A 19 0.04 1.70 2.26
CA TYR A 19 -0.61 1.43 0.98
C TYR A 19 0.42 0.94 -0.05
N PRO A 20 0.16 -0.17 -0.76
CA PRO A 20 0.92 -0.50 -1.94
C PRO A 20 1.01 0.69 -2.92
N GLN A 21 2.22 0.95 -3.42
CA GLN A 21 2.49 2.10 -4.29
C GLN A 21 2.22 1.81 -5.77
N SER A 22 1.83 0.58 -6.11
CA SER A 22 1.44 0.14 -7.45
C SER A 22 0.12 -0.62 -7.38
N LEU A 23 -0.62 -0.67 -8.50
CA LEU A 23 -1.84 -1.46 -8.57
C LEU A 23 -1.54 -2.96 -8.47
N ARG A 24 -0.46 -3.42 -9.12
CA ARG A 24 0.08 -4.77 -8.96
C ARG A 24 0.32 -5.15 -7.51
N GLY A 25 0.81 -4.23 -6.68
CA GLY A 25 1.07 -4.49 -5.26
C GLY A 25 -0.17 -4.93 -4.48
N TYR A 26 -1.37 -4.45 -4.84
CA TYR A 26 -2.63 -4.91 -4.25
C TYR A 26 -3.02 -6.31 -4.70
N ALA A 27 -2.68 -6.69 -5.93
CA ALA A 27 -2.91 -8.03 -6.45
C ALA A 27 -1.93 -9.04 -5.84
N ASP A 28 -0.65 -8.71 -5.75
CA ASP A 28 0.39 -9.67 -5.38
C ASP A 28 0.51 -9.90 -3.87
N THR A 29 0.18 -8.91 -3.04
CA THR A 29 0.32 -9.00 -1.59
C THR A 29 -0.55 -10.09 -0.97
N PHE A 30 -0.02 -10.72 0.09
CA PHE A 30 -0.74 -11.64 0.97
C PHE A 30 -1.29 -10.94 2.22
N GLU A 31 -1.03 -9.63 2.38
CA GLU A 31 -1.59 -8.83 3.45
C GLU A 31 -3.00 -8.34 3.09
N GLN A 32 -3.86 -8.21 4.10
CA GLN A 32 -5.21 -7.64 3.95
C GLN A 32 -5.12 -6.11 3.84
N LYS A 33 -4.85 -5.62 2.63
CA LYS A 33 -4.74 -4.19 2.31
C LYS A 33 -6.07 -3.55 1.96
N ILE A 34 -7.03 -4.32 1.45
CA ILE A 34 -8.39 -3.87 1.15
C ILE A 34 -9.35 -4.82 1.87
N GLN A 35 -10.31 -4.26 2.59
CA GLN A 35 -11.42 -4.99 3.19
C GLN A 35 -12.73 -4.35 2.73
N ALA A 36 -13.72 -5.18 2.39
CA ALA A 36 -15.02 -4.73 1.95
C ALA A 36 -16.13 -5.47 2.67
N HIS A 37 -17.16 -4.72 3.08
CA HIS A 37 -18.39 -5.26 3.66
C HIS A 37 -19.53 -5.08 2.67
N PHE A 38 -20.31 -6.15 2.50
CA PHE A 38 -21.44 -6.23 1.61
C PHE A 38 -22.69 -6.59 2.44
N LEU A 39 -23.78 -5.86 2.25
CA LEU A 39 -25.05 -6.13 2.94
C LEU A 39 -26.22 -6.02 1.96
N LEU A 40 -26.88 -7.14 1.69
CA LEU A 40 -28.17 -7.15 1.00
C LEU A 40 -29.25 -6.67 1.98
N LYS A 41 -29.73 -5.44 1.77
CA LYS A 41 -30.73 -4.78 2.62
C LYS A 41 -32.16 -5.20 2.29
N ASP A 42 -32.39 -5.66 1.07
CA ASP A 42 -33.68 -6.18 0.64
C ASP A 42 -33.92 -7.56 1.25
N LEU A 43 -34.84 -7.64 2.21
CA LEU A 43 -35.22 -8.86 2.92
C LEU A 43 -36.30 -9.67 2.20
N SER A 44 -36.89 -9.13 1.13
CA SER A 44 -37.95 -9.78 0.37
C SER A 44 -37.44 -10.78 -0.67
N THR A 45 -36.17 -10.66 -1.06
CA THR A 45 -35.53 -11.54 -2.03
C THR A 45 -34.72 -12.63 -1.33
N GLY A 46 -34.71 -13.84 -1.90
CA GLY A 46 -33.82 -14.91 -1.42
C GLY A 46 -32.35 -14.57 -1.64
N GLY A 47 -31.46 -15.28 -0.93
CA GLY A 47 -30.02 -15.12 -1.15
C GLY A 47 -29.63 -15.46 -2.59
N ARG A 48 -28.80 -14.61 -3.21
CA ARG A 48 -28.42 -14.75 -4.63
C ARG A 48 -27.01 -14.22 -4.93
N PRO A 49 -26.37 -14.69 -6.01
CA PRO A 49 -25.09 -14.17 -6.47
C PRO A 49 -25.24 -12.79 -7.13
N PHE A 50 -24.20 -11.96 -6.98
CA PHE A 50 -24.03 -10.67 -7.65
C PHE A 50 -22.63 -10.59 -8.28
N VAL A 51 -22.47 -9.80 -9.35
CA VAL A 51 -21.17 -9.57 -9.99
C VAL A 51 -20.43 -8.45 -9.27
N LEU A 52 -19.25 -8.74 -8.72
CA LEU A 52 -18.36 -7.75 -8.14
C LEU A 52 -17.46 -7.13 -9.21
N ARG A 53 -17.38 -5.80 -9.20
CA ARG A 53 -16.48 -5.02 -10.04
C ARG A 53 -15.59 -4.12 -9.21
N PHE A 54 -14.37 -3.95 -9.69
CA PHE A 54 -13.34 -3.08 -9.12
C PHE A 54 -13.17 -1.84 -10.00
N SER A 55 -12.87 -0.71 -9.36
CA SER A 55 -12.35 0.49 -10.02
C SER A 55 -11.22 1.13 -9.21
N LEU A 56 -10.23 1.67 -9.90
CA LEU A 56 -9.28 2.64 -9.39
C LEU A 56 -9.62 4.00 -10.01
N GLU A 57 -9.79 5.01 -9.17
CA GLU A 57 -10.11 6.37 -9.60
C GLU A 57 -9.11 7.39 -9.09
N ASP A 58 -8.96 8.48 -9.83
CA ASP A 58 -8.25 9.65 -9.33
C ASP A 58 -9.08 10.44 -8.29
N PHE A 59 -8.50 11.52 -7.78
CA PHE A 59 -9.14 12.42 -6.82
C PHE A 59 -10.44 13.06 -7.35
N GLN A 60 -10.56 13.26 -8.66
CA GLN A 60 -11.76 13.81 -9.30
C GLN A 60 -12.86 12.76 -9.51
N GLY A 61 -12.56 11.48 -9.27
CA GLY A 61 -13.47 10.36 -9.49
C GLY A 61 -13.45 9.82 -10.93
N GLN A 62 -12.48 10.24 -11.75
CA GLN A 62 -12.28 9.65 -13.07
C GLN A 62 -11.67 8.26 -12.93
N VAL A 63 -12.26 7.30 -13.64
CA VAL A 63 -11.80 5.91 -13.62
C VAL A 63 -10.51 5.77 -14.44
N ILE A 64 -9.46 5.26 -13.79
CA ILE A 64 -8.14 4.99 -14.36
C ILE A 64 -8.04 3.52 -14.77
N ALA A 65 -8.52 2.62 -13.92
CA ALA A 65 -8.56 1.19 -14.18
C ALA A 65 -9.86 0.61 -13.65
N GLN A 66 -10.45 -0.35 -14.33
CA GLN A 66 -11.64 -1.05 -13.84
C GLN A 66 -11.78 -2.43 -14.43
N THR A 67 -12.50 -3.30 -13.74
CA THR A 67 -12.89 -4.59 -14.30
C THR A 67 -13.96 -4.39 -15.37
N PRO A 68 -13.75 -4.83 -16.62
CA PRO A 68 -14.73 -4.67 -17.68
C PRO A 68 -15.89 -5.66 -17.54
N ASP A 69 -16.94 -5.45 -18.33
CA ASP A 69 -18.18 -6.21 -18.24
C ASP A 69 -18.11 -7.60 -18.92
N TYR A 70 -17.11 -7.81 -19.78
CA TYR A 70 -16.98 -8.99 -20.64
C TYR A 70 -16.06 -10.09 -20.09
N ILE A 71 -15.38 -9.87 -18.96
CA ILE A 71 -14.56 -10.90 -18.31
C ILE A 71 -15.42 -11.87 -17.50
N THR A 72 -14.84 -13.02 -17.13
CA THR A 72 -15.50 -13.96 -16.23
C THR A 72 -15.86 -13.26 -14.91
N PRO A 73 -17.15 -13.21 -14.52
CA PRO A 73 -17.59 -12.43 -13.39
C PRO A 73 -17.08 -13.04 -12.07
N TYR A 74 -16.57 -12.20 -11.18
CA TYR A 74 -16.37 -12.60 -9.79
C TYR A 74 -17.70 -12.53 -9.04
N LEU A 75 -18.21 -13.68 -8.60
CA LEU A 75 -19.52 -13.77 -7.98
C LEU A 75 -19.44 -13.66 -6.45
N VAL A 76 -20.32 -12.82 -5.90
CA VAL A 76 -20.50 -12.66 -4.45
C VAL A 76 -21.91 -13.12 -4.09
N ASN A 77 -22.01 -14.24 -3.38
CA ASN A 77 -23.29 -14.72 -2.83
C ASN A 77 -23.63 -13.92 -1.57
N LEU A 78 -24.78 -13.25 -1.56
CA LEU A 78 -25.27 -12.54 -0.37
C LEU A 78 -26.58 -13.15 0.12
N SER A 79 -26.69 -13.24 1.43
CA SER A 79 -27.95 -13.57 2.12
C SER A 79 -28.56 -12.28 2.68
N PRO A 80 -29.88 -12.10 2.63
CA PRO A 80 -30.53 -10.90 3.16
C PRO A 80 -30.22 -10.67 4.63
N GLY A 81 -29.92 -9.43 5.00
CA GLY A 81 -29.64 -9.03 6.38
C GLY A 81 -28.31 -9.54 6.96
N VAL A 82 -27.55 -10.37 6.23
CA VAL A 82 -26.27 -10.92 6.68
C VAL A 82 -25.13 -10.16 6.02
N ARG A 83 -24.23 -9.59 6.84
CA ARG A 83 -23.01 -8.94 6.34
C ARG A 83 -22.03 -10.00 5.85
N ARG A 84 -21.57 -9.86 4.61
CA ARG A 84 -20.44 -10.61 4.06
C ARG A 84 -19.21 -9.71 4.00
N THR A 85 -18.06 -10.24 4.43
CA THR A 85 -16.77 -9.55 4.34
C THR A 85 -15.88 -10.26 3.33
N LEU A 86 -15.23 -9.50 2.46
CA LEU A 86 -14.17 -9.97 1.58
C LEU A 86 -12.96 -9.06 1.69
N THR A 87 -11.80 -9.57 1.32
CA THR A 87 -10.52 -8.86 1.29
C THR A 87 -9.89 -8.94 -0.09
N ASN A 88 -8.85 -8.16 -0.36
CA ASN A 88 -8.07 -8.25 -1.60
C ASN A 88 -7.54 -9.65 -1.90
N ILE A 89 -7.36 -10.49 -0.87
CA ILE A 89 -6.95 -11.89 -1.03
C ILE A 89 -8.06 -12.71 -1.68
N ASP A 90 -9.31 -12.51 -1.26
CA ASP A 90 -10.49 -13.22 -1.79
C ASP A 90 -10.75 -12.83 -3.26
N PHE A 91 -10.77 -11.53 -3.54
CA PHE A 91 -11.04 -11.01 -4.89
C PHE A 91 -9.78 -10.68 -5.69
N LYS A 92 -8.64 -11.33 -5.39
CA LYS A 92 -7.34 -11.10 -6.03
C LYS A 92 -7.40 -11.16 -7.55
N THR A 93 -8.26 -12.02 -8.11
CA THR A 93 -8.45 -12.15 -9.55
C THR A 93 -8.93 -10.87 -10.22
N LEU A 94 -9.77 -10.06 -9.55
CA LEU A 94 -10.23 -8.77 -10.07
C LEU A 94 -9.12 -7.72 -10.21
N LEU A 95 -8.02 -7.88 -9.45
CA LEU A 95 -6.90 -6.94 -9.41
C LEU A 95 -5.77 -7.31 -10.38
N ARG A 96 -5.90 -8.43 -11.09
CA ARG A 96 -4.91 -8.89 -12.08
C ARG A 96 -4.99 -8.04 -13.34
N TYR A 97 -3.85 -7.76 -13.95
CA TYR A 97 -3.75 -6.89 -15.14
C TYR A 97 -4.69 -7.33 -16.26
N GLU A 98 -4.77 -8.62 -16.56
CA GLU A 98 -5.62 -9.20 -17.60
C GLU A 98 -7.12 -8.96 -17.38
N ASN A 99 -7.53 -8.62 -16.16
CA ASN A 99 -8.91 -8.35 -15.77
C ASN A 99 -9.19 -6.85 -15.60
N LEU A 100 -8.27 -5.98 -16.01
CA LEU A 100 -8.40 -4.53 -15.89
C LEU A 100 -8.37 -3.84 -17.26
N TYR A 101 -9.27 -2.89 -17.44
CA TYR A 101 -9.37 -2.01 -18.61
C TYR A 101 -9.06 -0.57 -18.20
N GLY A 102 -8.42 0.20 -19.10
CA GLY A 102 -8.07 1.62 -18.90
C GLY A 102 -6.62 1.87 -18.47
N ILE A 103 -5.89 0.82 -18.06
CA ILE A 103 -4.49 0.88 -17.64
C ILE A 103 -3.62 0.02 -18.55
N ASN A 104 -2.40 0.46 -18.85
CA ASN A 104 -1.42 -0.33 -19.59
C ASN A 104 -0.50 -1.10 -18.63
N GLU A 105 0.21 -2.10 -19.15
CA GLU A 105 1.08 -2.98 -18.37
C GLU A 105 2.20 -2.24 -17.63
N ALA A 106 2.80 -1.22 -18.26
CA ALA A 106 3.87 -0.44 -17.65
C ALA A 106 3.37 0.33 -16.42
N THR A 107 2.19 0.96 -16.50
CA THR A 107 1.56 1.67 -15.38
C THR A 107 1.04 0.72 -14.31
N TYR A 108 0.54 -0.46 -14.69
CA TYR A 108 0.09 -1.48 -13.74
C TYR A 108 1.24 -2.01 -12.86
N ASN A 109 2.37 -2.34 -13.50
CA ASN A 109 3.57 -2.84 -12.84
C ASN A 109 4.36 -1.74 -12.12
N GLY A 110 4.32 -0.53 -12.67
CA GLY A 110 5.05 0.63 -12.15
C GLY A 110 4.41 1.25 -10.91
N LEU A 111 5.13 2.21 -10.34
CA LEU A 111 4.59 3.05 -9.27
C LEU A 111 3.46 3.93 -9.82
N LEU A 112 2.37 4.00 -9.08
CA LEU A 112 1.35 5.02 -9.32
C LEU A 112 1.98 6.41 -9.13
N PRO A 113 1.52 7.42 -9.90
CA PRO A 113 1.85 8.80 -9.60
C PRO A 113 1.49 9.16 -8.16
N GLU A 114 2.23 10.10 -7.57
CA GLU A 114 1.85 10.59 -6.25
C GLU A 114 0.54 11.34 -6.32
N GLY A 115 -0.31 11.12 -5.32
CA GLY A 115 -1.64 11.71 -5.31
C GLY A 115 -2.62 10.93 -4.47
N THR A 116 -3.86 11.40 -4.52
CA THR A 116 -5.00 10.77 -3.88
C THR A 116 -5.78 9.97 -4.91
N TYR A 117 -6.11 8.74 -4.55
CA TYR A 117 -6.91 7.83 -5.38
C TYR A 117 -8.04 7.24 -4.55
N PHE A 118 -9.03 6.69 -5.24
CA PHE A 118 -10.09 5.89 -4.62
C PHE A 118 -10.07 4.48 -5.17
N ILE A 119 -10.07 3.50 -4.26
CA ILE A 119 -10.39 2.11 -4.56
C ILE A 119 -11.89 1.96 -4.45
N GLY A 120 -12.54 1.57 -5.54
CA GLY A 120 -13.97 1.39 -5.68
C GLY A 120 -14.37 -0.07 -5.83
N LEU A 121 -15.47 -0.45 -5.17
CA LEU A 121 -16.15 -1.72 -5.40
C LEU A 121 -17.66 -1.48 -5.59
N SER A 122 -18.24 -2.17 -6.57
CA SER A 122 -19.66 -2.12 -6.90
C SER A 122 -20.19 -3.50 -7.23
N LEU A 123 -21.48 -3.72 -6.94
CA LEU A 123 -22.19 -4.94 -7.30
C LEU A 123 -23.21 -4.67 -8.41
N TYR A 124 -23.29 -5.64 -9.33
CA TYR A 124 -24.20 -5.63 -10.47
C TYR A 124 -25.06 -6.90 -10.47
N ASP A 125 -26.30 -6.75 -10.94
CA ASP A 125 -27.21 -7.86 -11.16
C ASP A 125 -26.74 -8.71 -12.36
N ILE A 126 -26.72 -10.03 -12.20
CA ILE A 126 -26.18 -10.96 -13.21
C ILE A 126 -27.04 -10.99 -14.47
N ALA A 127 -28.36 -10.91 -14.32
CA ALA A 127 -29.29 -11.05 -15.45
C ALA A 127 -29.38 -9.76 -16.27
N THR A 128 -29.37 -8.61 -15.59
CA THR A 128 -29.61 -7.30 -16.23
C THR A 128 -28.35 -6.48 -16.45
N GLY A 129 -27.23 -6.82 -15.80
CA GLY A 129 -26.00 -6.03 -15.82
C GLY A 129 -26.13 -4.64 -15.18
N ARG A 130 -27.23 -4.38 -14.46
CA ARG A 130 -27.49 -3.07 -13.83
C ARG A 130 -26.83 -2.96 -12.45
N PRO A 131 -26.40 -1.77 -12.04
CA PRO A 131 -25.86 -1.57 -10.70
C PRO A 131 -26.95 -1.80 -9.64
N VAL A 132 -26.61 -2.57 -8.60
CA VAL A 132 -27.50 -2.91 -7.48
C VAL A 132 -26.95 -2.48 -6.13
N SER A 133 -25.76 -1.88 -6.10
CA SER A 133 -25.18 -1.28 -4.91
C SER A 133 -24.84 0.18 -5.11
N ASN A 134 -24.66 0.89 -3.99
CA ASN A 134 -23.82 2.08 -4.01
C ASN A 134 -22.39 1.70 -4.45
N LYS A 135 -21.64 2.70 -4.91
CA LYS A 135 -20.22 2.56 -5.16
C LYS A 135 -19.46 2.74 -3.85
N GLY A 136 -19.03 1.64 -3.23
CA GLY A 136 -18.20 1.69 -2.04
C GLY A 136 -16.81 2.20 -2.41
N ARG A 137 -16.31 3.24 -1.72
CA ARG A 137 -15.03 3.88 -2.03
C ARG A 137 -14.17 4.01 -0.78
N ALA A 138 -12.89 3.71 -0.93
CA ALA A 138 -11.87 3.94 0.08
C ALA A 138 -10.76 4.81 -0.48
N MET A 139 -10.40 5.88 0.23
CA MET A 139 -9.33 6.79 -0.18
C MET A 139 -7.97 6.18 0.15
N ILE A 140 -7.08 6.11 -0.84
CA ILE A 140 -5.65 5.80 -0.64
C ILE A 140 -4.82 7.02 -1.02
N GLN A 141 -3.65 7.14 -0.39
CA GLN A 141 -2.70 8.19 -0.74
C GLN A 141 -1.35 7.58 -1.14
N VAL A 142 -0.96 7.80 -2.38
CA VAL A 142 0.34 7.40 -2.91
C VAL A 142 1.30 8.54 -2.63
N ARG A 143 2.34 8.29 -1.83
CA ARG A 143 3.36 9.26 -1.43
C ARG A 143 4.72 8.58 -1.47
N ARG A 144 5.70 9.28 -2.02
CA ARG A 144 7.10 8.89 -1.98
C ARG A 144 7.78 9.70 -0.89
N TYR A 145 8.38 8.98 0.05
CA TYR A 145 9.23 9.58 1.06
C TYR A 145 10.66 9.53 0.58
N SER A 146 11.31 10.69 0.63
CA SER A 146 12.71 10.84 0.31
C SER A 146 13.56 10.26 1.45
N PRO A 147 14.69 9.60 1.13
CA PRO A 147 15.59 9.10 2.16
C PRO A 147 16.11 10.25 3.04
N PRO A 148 16.35 9.99 4.34
CA PRO A 148 16.90 10.99 5.24
C PRO A 148 18.32 11.36 4.81
N VAL A 149 18.75 12.56 5.19
CA VAL A 149 20.10 13.06 4.89
C VAL A 149 20.94 12.94 6.14
N LEU A 150 22.03 12.16 6.08
CA LEU A 150 23.01 12.09 7.17
C LEU A 150 23.66 13.46 7.37
N THR A 151 23.57 13.99 8.59
CA THR A 151 24.18 15.27 8.99
C THR A 151 25.44 15.06 9.83
N MET A 152 25.51 13.94 10.58
CA MET A 152 26.70 13.53 11.33
C MET A 152 26.86 12.00 11.34
N PRO A 153 28.09 11.47 11.33
CA PRO A 153 29.33 12.18 10.98
C PRO A 153 29.28 12.74 9.56
N GLN A 154 30.06 13.77 9.27
CA GLN A 154 30.11 14.33 7.92
C GLN A 154 30.75 13.33 6.95
N LYS A 155 30.35 13.40 5.67
CA LYS A 155 30.94 12.54 4.64
C LYS A 155 32.46 12.78 4.57
N GLY A 156 33.24 11.73 4.80
CA GLY A 156 34.71 11.80 4.80
C GLY A 156 35.33 12.23 6.14
N GLU A 157 34.52 12.45 7.17
CA GLU A 157 35.02 12.73 8.52
C GLU A 157 35.80 11.53 9.06
N VAL A 158 37.02 11.77 9.52
CA VAL A 158 37.88 10.74 10.12
C VAL A 158 37.71 10.77 11.63
N LEU A 159 36.95 9.82 12.16
CA LEU A 159 36.79 9.64 13.60
C LEU A 159 37.97 8.82 14.15
N THR A 160 38.80 9.45 14.98
CA THR A 160 39.99 8.79 15.54
C THR A 160 39.60 7.87 16.70
N LYS A 161 39.85 6.57 16.54
CA LYS A 161 39.80 5.59 17.64
C LYS A 161 41.14 5.64 18.38
N LYS A 162 41.13 5.91 19.69
CA LYS A 162 42.31 5.64 20.55
C LYS A 162 42.34 4.14 20.91
N ASN A 163 41.64 3.75 21.97
CA ASN A 163 41.52 2.32 22.35
C ASN A 163 40.15 1.75 21.93
N ALA A 164 39.09 2.55 22.06
CA ALA A 164 37.73 2.23 21.64
C ALA A 164 37.01 3.52 21.21
N PHE A 165 35.95 3.38 20.41
CA PHE A 165 35.00 4.48 20.21
C PHE A 165 34.16 4.61 21.47
N GLN A 166 34.34 5.69 22.23
CA GLN A 166 33.60 5.90 23.47
C GLN A 166 32.18 6.40 23.20
N HIS A 167 32.04 7.29 22.22
CA HIS A 167 30.77 7.89 21.84
C HIS A 167 30.86 8.44 20.41
N ILE A 168 30.08 7.89 19.48
CA ILE A 168 29.89 8.44 18.13
C ILE A 168 28.42 8.77 17.99
N VAL A 169 28.11 10.01 17.57
CA VAL A 169 26.74 10.41 17.26
C VAL A 169 26.53 10.31 15.75
N PHE A 170 25.58 9.47 15.37
CA PHE A 170 25.00 9.49 14.04
C PHE A 170 23.72 10.32 14.10
N GLN A 171 23.59 11.27 13.19
CA GLN A 171 22.42 12.13 13.09
C GLN A 171 22.03 12.29 11.63
N TRP A 172 20.73 12.31 11.37
CA TRP A 172 20.17 12.55 10.05
C TRP A 172 18.96 13.47 10.14
N MET A 173 18.66 14.17 9.06
CA MET A 173 17.43 14.96 8.93
C MET A 173 16.42 14.20 8.05
N PRO A 174 15.17 14.01 8.51
CA PRO A 174 14.10 13.57 7.62
C PRO A 174 13.90 14.64 6.53
N ARG A 175 13.82 14.20 5.28
CA ARG A 175 13.44 15.09 4.18
C ARG A 175 11.93 15.24 4.06
N ASP A 176 11.20 14.22 4.47
CA ASP A 176 9.75 14.20 4.49
C ASP A 176 9.27 13.70 5.86
N VAL A 177 8.16 14.27 6.35
CA VAL A 177 7.55 13.85 7.62
C VAL A 177 6.44 12.84 7.33
N ALA A 178 6.54 11.65 7.92
CA ALA A 178 5.53 10.60 7.84
C ALA A 178 4.96 10.26 9.23
N PRO A 179 3.67 9.90 9.34
CA PRO A 179 3.15 9.29 10.56
C PRO A 179 3.92 8.01 10.89
N PHE A 180 4.29 7.82 12.16
CA PHE A 180 4.98 6.61 12.65
C PHE A 180 6.30 6.30 11.93
N MET A 181 7.02 7.33 11.48
CA MET A 181 8.30 7.19 10.78
C MET A 181 9.34 6.47 11.64
N GLN A 182 9.80 5.31 11.17
CA GLN A 182 10.85 4.51 11.79
C GLN A 182 12.07 4.47 10.88
N TYR A 183 13.26 4.59 11.47
CA TYR A 183 14.53 4.46 10.78
C TYR A 183 15.15 3.11 11.09
N GLU A 184 15.80 2.53 10.09
CA GLU A 184 16.74 1.44 10.29
C GLU A 184 18.16 1.99 10.19
N PHE A 185 18.95 1.74 11.22
CA PHE A 185 20.36 2.11 11.26
C PHE A 185 21.21 0.85 11.14
N THR A 186 22.19 0.88 10.23
CA THR A 186 23.12 -0.23 10.00
C THR A 186 24.54 0.33 9.93
N LEU A 187 25.39 -0.15 10.83
CA LEU A 187 26.83 0.13 10.86
C LEU A 187 27.58 -1.10 10.38
N LYS A 188 28.50 -0.88 9.44
CA LYS A 188 29.34 -1.93 8.88
C LYS A 188 30.81 -1.56 8.96
N GLU A 189 31.62 -2.59 9.17
CA GLU A 189 33.07 -2.53 9.09
C GLU A 189 33.50 -2.90 7.67
N VAL A 190 34.31 -2.03 7.07
CA VAL A 190 34.84 -2.18 5.71
C VAL A 190 36.36 -2.20 5.80
N TRP A 191 36.98 -3.22 5.21
CA TRP A 191 38.44 -3.38 5.18
C TRP A 191 39.04 -3.01 3.83
N ASP A 192 38.31 -3.26 2.74
CA ASP A 192 38.72 -2.87 1.41
C ASP A 192 38.33 -1.41 1.12
N LEU A 193 39.30 -0.51 1.24
CA LEU A 193 39.13 0.91 1.01
C LEU A 193 39.22 1.30 -0.47
N ALA A 194 39.49 0.35 -1.38
CA ALA A 194 39.50 0.61 -2.82
C ALA A 194 38.08 0.52 -3.42
N LEU A 195 37.15 -0.15 -2.75
CA LEU A 195 35.74 -0.21 -3.16
C LEU A 195 35.05 1.13 -2.98
N VAL A 196 34.10 1.43 -3.87
CA VAL A 196 33.20 2.55 -3.67
C VAL A 196 32.30 2.31 -2.45
N PRO A 197 31.93 3.34 -1.67
CA PRO A 197 31.21 3.18 -0.41
C PRO A 197 29.96 2.30 -0.47
N GLU A 198 29.22 2.35 -1.58
CA GLU A 198 28.01 1.56 -1.80
C GLU A 198 28.32 0.07 -1.87
N GLU A 199 29.35 -0.33 -2.61
CA GLU A 199 29.80 -1.73 -2.74
C GLU A 199 30.43 -2.23 -1.44
N ALA A 200 31.28 -1.41 -0.84
CA ALA A 200 31.87 -1.63 0.47
C ALA A 200 30.80 -1.85 1.54
N PHE A 201 29.71 -1.09 1.52
CA PHE A 201 28.59 -1.27 2.43
C PHE A 201 27.85 -2.59 2.16
N MET A 202 27.69 -3.03 0.92
CA MET A 202 27.02 -4.30 0.65
C MET A 202 27.81 -5.50 1.16
N THR A 203 29.13 -5.51 0.98
CA THR A 203 30.03 -6.62 1.36
C THR A 203 30.55 -6.51 2.79
N GLY A 204 30.50 -5.32 3.40
CA GLY A 204 31.02 -5.03 4.72
C GLY A 204 30.38 -5.89 5.82
N ARG A 205 31.18 -6.18 6.85
CA ARG A 205 30.76 -6.97 8.01
C ARG A 205 29.81 -6.14 8.86
N LEU A 206 28.68 -6.73 9.24
CA LEU A 206 27.74 -6.10 10.17
C LEU A 206 28.40 -5.89 11.54
N VAL A 207 28.41 -4.64 12.01
CA VAL A 207 28.83 -4.27 13.37
C VAL A 207 27.59 -4.11 14.23
N TYR A 208 26.67 -3.24 13.82
CA TYR A 208 25.49 -2.92 14.60
C TYR A 208 24.29 -2.66 13.69
N GLN A 209 23.11 -3.12 14.11
CA GLN A 209 21.84 -2.86 13.43
C GLN A 209 20.75 -2.59 14.45
N THR A 210 19.94 -1.57 14.22
CA THR A 210 18.79 -1.29 15.09
C THR A 210 17.71 -0.51 14.36
N LYS A 211 16.54 -0.43 14.98
CA LYS A 211 15.44 0.44 14.54
C LYS A 211 15.16 1.50 15.59
N THR A 212 14.94 2.73 15.16
CA THR A 212 14.69 3.87 16.05
C THR A 212 13.66 4.82 15.46
N PHE A 213 12.89 5.50 16.30
CA PHE A 213 12.01 6.61 15.90
C PHE A 213 12.73 7.97 16.01
N SER A 214 13.90 8.01 16.65
CA SER A 214 14.73 9.20 16.77
C SER A 214 15.54 9.43 15.49
N PRO A 215 15.67 10.67 14.99
CA PRO A 215 16.53 10.99 13.85
C PRO A 215 18.04 11.04 14.21
N ALA A 216 18.41 10.37 15.29
CA ALA A 216 19.78 10.28 15.77
C ALA A 216 19.99 8.97 16.53
N LEU A 217 21.24 8.49 16.52
CA LEU A 217 21.72 7.33 17.25
C LEU A 217 23.09 7.62 17.86
N ALA A 218 23.20 7.49 19.18
CA ALA A 218 24.49 7.49 19.87
C ALA A 218 25.03 6.05 19.94
N TYR A 219 26.14 5.79 19.26
CA TYR A 219 26.88 4.54 19.33
C TYR A 219 27.95 4.63 20.41
N THR A 220 27.97 3.71 21.36
CA THR A 220 28.90 3.70 22.50
C THR A 220 29.63 2.37 22.59
N ASN A 221 30.66 2.30 23.43
CA ASN A 221 31.40 1.07 23.72
C ASN A 221 30.57 -0.04 24.41
N MET A 222 29.31 0.22 24.76
CA MET A 222 28.38 -0.78 25.29
C MET A 222 27.56 -1.46 24.18
N MET A 223 27.66 -0.98 22.94
CA MET A 223 27.00 -1.57 21.78
C MET A 223 27.96 -2.54 21.07
N PRO A 224 27.43 -3.63 20.47
CA PRO A 224 28.24 -4.65 19.80
C PRO A 224 29.04 -4.11 18.61
#